data_AF-A0A947EXZ8-F1
#
_entry.id   AF-A0A947EXZ8-F1
#
_cell.length_a   1.000
_cell.length_b   1.000
_cell.length_c   1.000
_cell.angle_alpha   90.00
_cell.angle_beta   90.00
_cell.angle_gamma   90.00
#
_symmetry.space_group_name_H-M   'P 1'
#
loop_
_entity.id
_entity.type
_entity.pdbx_description
1 polymer ?
#
loop_
_entity_poly.entity_id
_entity_poly.type
_entity_poly.pdbx_seq_one_letter_code
_entity_poly.pdbx_strand_id
1 'polypeptide(L)' 'MDNIIEIILEIWRILLDSSPYIIIGILAAGFIKIYINQDFISRHLSKGRYSSVVKASFFGIPLPL' A
#
# COMPACT_ATOMS: atom_id res chain seq x y z
N MET A 1 -19.05 -18.79 -26.44
CA MET A 1 -17.63 -18.41 -26.24
C MET A 1 -17.50 -16.90 -26.03
N ASP A 2 -18.53 -16.14 -26.38
CA ASP A 2 -18.58 -14.68 -26.35
C ASP A 2 -18.52 -14.11 -24.92
N ASN A 3 -19.20 -14.74 -23.96
CA ASN A 3 -19.23 -14.28 -22.56
C ASN A 3 -17.85 -14.27 -21.88
N ILE A 4 -16.94 -15.19 -22.25
CA ILE A 4 -15.59 -15.23 -21.66
C ILE A 4 -14.75 -14.06 -22.20
N ILE A 5 -14.89 -13.77 -23.49
CA ILE A 5 -14.19 -12.66 -24.14
C ILE A 5 -14.68 -11.33 -23.55
N GLU A 6 -15.98 -11.19 -23.31
CA GLU A 6 -16.57 -9.99 -22.71
C GLU A 6 -16.06 -9.75 -21.28
N ILE A 7 -15.96 -10.80 -20.46
CA ILE A 7 -15.36 -10.72 -19.12
C ILE A 7 -13.89 -10.28 -19.19
N ILE A 8 -13.11 -10.85 -20.12
CA ILE A 8 -11.69 -10.49 -20.29
C ILE A 8 -11.53 -9.03 -20.72
N LEU A 9 -12.38 -8.56 -21.63
CA LEU A 9 -12.37 -7.16 -22.09
C LEU A 9 -12.72 -6.20 -20.95
N GLU A 10 -13.69 -6.55 -20.11
CA GLU A 10 -14.07 -5.71 -18.96
C GLU A 10 -12.95 -5.65 -17.91
N ILE A 11 -12.31 -6.79 -17.61
CA ILE A 11 -11.13 -6.82 -16.73
C ILE A 11 -10.01 -5.94 -17.28
N TRP A 12 -9.74 -6.04 -18.58
CA TRP A 12 -8.72 -5.24 -19.25
C TRP A 12 -9.05 -3.74 -19.19
N ARG A 13 -10.32 -3.37 -19.35
CA ARG A 13 -10.78 -1.98 -19.23
C ARG A 13 -10.58 -1.44 -17.82
N ILE A 14 -11.01 -2.19 -16.80
CA ILE A 14 -10.83 -1.80 -15.39
C ILE A 14 -9.34 -1.68 -15.04
N LEU A 15 -8.50 -2.59 -15.56
CA LEU A 15 -7.05 -2.55 -15.36
C LEU A 15 -6.43 -1.29 -15.97
N LEU A 16 -6.82 -0.93 -17.20
CA LEU A 16 -6.34 0.30 -17.86
C LEU A 16 -6.84 1.56 -17.13
N ASP A 17 -8.12 1.59 -16.73
CA ASP A 17 -8.70 2.72 -15.99
C ASP A 17 -8.00 2.90 -14.62
N SER A 18 -7.60 1.80 -13.97
CA SER A 18 -6.93 1.81 -12.68
C SER A 18 -5.40 1.95 -12.76
N SER A 19 -4.81 1.70 -13.93
CA SER A 19 -3.36 1.72 -14.19
C SER A 19 -2.63 2.95 -13.62
N PRO A 20 -3.06 4.20 -13.89
CA PRO A 20 -2.34 5.38 -13.39
C PRO A 20 -2.31 5.41 -11.86
N TYR A 21 -3.41 5.02 -11.20
CA TYR A 21 -3.49 4.98 -9.74
C TYR A 21 -2.58 3.90 -9.15
N ILE A 22 -2.50 2.73 -9.78
CA ILE A 22 -1.60 1.65 -9.35
C ILE A 22 -0.14 2.10 -9.46
N ILE A 23 0.25 2.73 -10.57
CA ILE A 23 1.61 3.25 -10.77
C ILE A 23 1.95 4.29 -9.70
N ILE A 24 1.04 5.23 -9.44
CA ILE A 24 1.21 6.22 -8.37
C ILE A 24 1.35 5.55 -7.00
N GLY A 25 0.52 4.55 -6.70
CA GLY A 25 0.58 3.80 -5.45
C GLY A 25 1.93 3.07 -5.27
N ILE A 26 2.44 2.45 -6.32
CA ILE A 26 3.75 1.77 -6.30
C ILE A 26 4.89 2.79 -6.10
N LEU A 27 4.85 3.93 -6.79
CA LEU A 27 5.83 5.00 -6.60
C LEU A 27 5.81 5.53 -5.17
N ALA A 28 4.62 5.82 -4.63
CA ALA A 28 4.45 6.27 -3.25
C ALA A 28 4.97 5.23 -2.25
N ALA A 29 4.68 3.94 -2.44
CA ALA A 29 5.21 2.86 -1.61
C ALA A 29 6.75 2.79 -1.67
N GLY A 30 7.33 3.00 -2.86
CA GLY A 30 8.78 3.11 -3.04
C GLY A 30 9.39 4.26 -2.24
N PHE A 31 8.79 5.45 -2.30
CA PHE A 31 9.22 6.60 -1.49
C PHE A 31 9.09 6.32 0.00
N ILE A 32 7.95 5.81 0.45
CA ILE A 32 7.72 5.44 1.85
C ILE A 32 8.82 4.48 2.34
N LYS A 33 9.19 3.47 1.55
CA LYS A 33 10.25 2.53 1.90
C LYS A 33 11.64 3.18 2.02
N ILE A 34 11.94 4.20 1.21
CA ILE A 34 13.23 4.91 1.26
C ILE A 34 13.29 5.86 2.45
N TYR A 35 12.19 6.57 2.75
CA TYR A 35 12.14 7.54 3.84
C TYR A 35 11.92 6.89 5.20
N ILE A 36 11.25 5.74 5.27
CA ILE A 36 11.09 4.99 6.51
C ILE A 36 12.35 4.17 6.76
N ASN A 37 13.18 4.68 7.67
CA ASN A 37 14.30 3.93 8.20
C ASN A 37 13.79 2.76 9.08
N GLN A 38 14.34 1.56 8.90
CA GLN A 38 14.08 0.39 9.76
C GLN A 38 14.34 0.71 11.24
N ASP A 39 15.32 1.58 11.53
CA ASP A 39 15.59 2.07 12.89
C ASP A 39 14.47 2.97 13.42
N PHE A 40 13.81 3.74 12.55
CA PHE A 40 12.66 4.57 12.93
C PHE A 40 11.48 3.67 13.32
N ILE A 41 11.19 2.64 12.53
CA ILE A 41 10.16 1.63 12.85
C ILE A 41 10.52 0.96 14.18
N SER A 42 11.74 0.43 14.29
CA SER A 42 12.20 -0.31 15.46
C SER A 42 12.30 0.54 16.72
N ARG A 43 12.45 1.87 16.65
CA ARG A 43 12.45 2.74 17.85
C ARG A 43 11.08 3.31 18.20
N HIS A 44 10.22 3.59 17.22
CA HIS A 44 8.95 4.29 17.43
C HIS A 44 7.73 3.37 17.45
N LEU A 45 7.79 2.21 16.79
CA LEU A 45 6.71 1.23 16.75
C LEU A 45 6.94 0.04 17.70
N SER A 46 8.12 -0.10 18.31
CA SER A 46 8.40 -1.17 19.30
C SER A 46 8.03 -0.81 20.75
N LYS A 47 7.93 0.48 21.09
CA LYS A 47 7.68 0.93 22.47
C LYS A 47 6.18 1.14 22.75
N GLY A 48 5.54 0.08 23.27
CA GLY A 48 4.24 0.15 23.93
C GLY A 48 3.02 0.05 23.00
N ARG A 49 2.05 -0.80 23.39
CA ARG A 49 0.89 -1.20 22.58
C ARG A 49 0.05 -0.03 22.05
N TYR A 50 -0.19 1.00 22.85
CA TYR A 50 -1.08 2.11 22.49
C TYR A 50 -0.38 3.22 21.69
N SER A 51 0.84 3.62 22.09
CA SER A 51 1.62 4.64 21.35
C SER A 51 1.99 4.16 19.95
N SER A 52 2.30 2.87 19.78
CA SER A 52 2.61 2.31 18.47
C SER A 52 1.41 2.31 17.53
N VAL A 53 0.20 1.99 18.03
CA VAL A 53 -1.03 2.01 17.22
C VAL A 53 -1.34 3.43 16.74
N VAL A 54 -1.32 4.42 17.64
CA VAL A 54 -1.61 5.82 17.28
C VAL A 54 -0.63 6.34 16.23
N LYS A 55 0.67 6.05 16.40
CA LYS A 55 1.70 6.45 15.42
C LYS A 55 1.54 5.69 14.09
N ALA A 56 1.34 4.37 14.13
CA ALA A 56 1.14 3.55 12.94
C ALA A 56 -0.05 4.01 12.10
N SER A 57 -1.18 4.33 12.74
CA SER A 57 -2.37 4.84 12.05
C SER A 57 -2.14 6.22 11.42
N PHE A 58 -1.38 7.11 12.06
CA PHE A 58 -1.05 8.42 11.50
C PHE A 58 -0.09 8.33 10.30
N PHE A 59 0.82 7.37 10.32
CA PHE A 59 1.77 7.12 9.22
C PHE A 59 1.25 6.12 8.17
N GLY A 60 0.06 5.54 8.36
CA GLY A 60 -0.50 4.51 7.48
C GLY A 60 0.36 3.23 7.40
N ILE A 61 1.22 3.00 8.39
CA ILE A 61 2.14 1.85 8.41
C ILE A 61 1.40 0.65 9.01
N PRO A 62 1.34 -0.50 8.33
CA PRO A 62 0.82 -1.71 8.94
C PRO A 62 1.69 -2.10 10.13
N LEU A 63 1.07 -2.33 11.30
CA LEU A 63 1.80 -2.74 12.49
C LEU A 63 2.54 -4.06 12.22
N PRO A 64 3.85 -4.15 12.47
CA PRO A 64 4.50 -5.44 12.56
C PRO A 64 3.91 -6.13 13.80
N LEU A 65 3.18 -7.23 13.55
CA LEU A 65 2.66 -8.12 14.60
C LEU A 65 3.83 -8.71 15.40
#